data_AF-A0A0U1KZ40-F1
#
_entry.id   AF-A0A0U1KZ40-F1
#
_cell.length_a   1.000
_cell.length_b   1.000
_cell.length_c   1.000
_cell.angle_alpha   90.00
_cell.angle_beta   90.00
_cell.angle_gamma   90.00
#
_symmetry.space_group_name_H-M   'P 1'
#
loop_
_entity.id
_entity.type
_entity.pdbx_description
1 polymer ?
#
loop_
_entity_poly.entity_id
_entity_poly.type
_entity_poly.pdbx_seq_one_letter_code
_entity_poly.pdbx_strand_id
1 'polypeptide(L)' 'MAILAEMEWEIEVVRERLHQLVERKLGDLTDVEVTELSGYLDQLIVKYEMTNTRRKKTDKLASV' A
#
# COMPACT_ATOMS: atom_id res chain seq x y z
N MET A 1 8.89 -0.04 -15.88
CA MET A 1 8.45 -1.08 -14.92
C MET A 1 8.77 -0.74 -13.46
N ALA A 2 9.50 0.35 -13.14
CA ALA A 2 9.94 0.69 -11.78
C ALA A 2 8.81 1.12 -10.82
N ILE A 3 7.82 1.90 -11.30
CA ILE A 3 6.81 2.55 -10.43
C ILE A 3 5.98 1.53 -9.63
N LEU A 4 5.54 0.43 -10.24
CA LEU A 4 4.73 -0.57 -9.52
C LEU A 4 5.56 -1.35 -8.50
N ALA A 5 6.82 -1.65 -8.81
CA ALA A 5 7.72 -2.34 -7.89
C ALA A 5 8.11 -1.44 -6.70
N GLU A 6 8.32 -0.14 -6.94
CA GLU A 6 8.54 0.85 -5.88
C GLU A 6 7.32 0.96 -4.96
N MET A 7 6.11 0.96 -5.52
CA MET A 7 4.87 0.98 -4.74
C MET A 7 4.65 -0.31 -3.93
N GLU A 8 4.97 -1.47 -4.51
CA GLU A 8 4.93 -2.76 -3.79
C GLU A 8 5.90 -2.76 -2.60
N TRP A 9 7.12 -2.27 -2.82
CA TRP A 9 8.11 -2.15 -1.77
C TRP A 9 7.67 -1.19 -0.66
N GLU A 10 7.12 -0.03 -1.02
CA GLU A 10 6.63 0.94 -0.04
C GLU A 10 5.47 0.37 0.79
N ILE A 11 4.53 -0.34 0.15
CA ILE A 11 3.43 -1.03 0.84
C ILE A 11 3.99 -2.04 1.85
N GLU A 12 4.99 -2.84 1.47
CA GLU A 12 5.62 -3.82 2.37
C GLU A 12 6.27 -3.16 3.58
N VAL A 13 7.06 -2.11 3.36
CA VAL A 13 7.73 -1.35 4.43
C VAL A 13 6.71 -0.76 5.41
N VAL A 14 5.64 -0.17 4.89
CA VAL A 14 4.60 0.43 5.73
C VAL A 14 3.81 -0.65 6.48
N ARG A 15 3.57 -1.82 5.87
CA ARG A 15 2.92 -2.96 6.53
C ARG A 15 3.74 -3.48 7.71
N GLU A 16 5.04 -3.69 7.53
CA GLU A 16 5.92 -4.10 8.63
C GLU A 16 5.93 -3.07 9.76
N ARG A 17 6.00 -1.78 9.41
CA ARG A 17 5.97 -0.69 10.40
C ARG A 17 4.65 -0.66 11.17
N LEU A 18 3.52 -0.89 10.50
CA LEU A 18 2.21 -0.96 11.14
C LEU A 18 2.13 -2.14 12.12
N HIS A 19 2.61 -3.33 11.74
CA HIS A 19 2.66 -4.47 12.65
C HIS A 19 3.50 -4.18 13.90
N GLN A 20 4.71 -3.63 13.73
CA GLN A 20 5.57 -3.25 14.85
C GLN A 20 4.90 -2.20 15.74
N LEU A 21 4.17 -1.25 15.15
CA LEU A 21 3.46 -0.22 15.90
C LEU A 21 2.32 -0.83 16.74
N VAL A 22 1.51 -1.70 16.16
CA VAL A 22 0.44 -2.42 16.88
C VAL A 22 1.01 -3.25 18.03
N GLU A 23 2.13 -3.95 17.83
CA GLU A 23 2.81 -4.68 18.90
C GLU A 23 3.27 -3.75 20.03
N ARG A 24 3.87 -2.61 19.71
CA ARG A 24 4.32 -1.60 20.69
C ARG A 24 3.17 -0.95 21.45
N LYS A 25 2.01 -0.79 20.79
CA LYS A 25 0.77 -0.27 21.39
C LYS A 25 -0.05 -1.36 22.08
N LEU A 26 0.51 -2.55 22.28
CA LEU A 26 -0.13 -3.68 22.96
C LEU A 26 -1.46 -4.10 22.31
N GLY A 27 -1.56 -3.96 20.99
CA GLY A 27 -2.78 -4.27 20.24
C GLY A 27 -3.83 -3.16 20.26
N ASP A 28 -3.52 -1.95 20.74
CA ASP A 28 -4.44 -0.81 20.65
C ASP A 28 -4.56 -0.32 19.20
N LEU A 29 -5.61 -0.77 18.53
CA LEU A 29 -5.94 -0.37 17.16
C LEU A 29 -6.64 0.99 17.08
N THR A 30 -7.00 1.59 18.22
CA THR A 30 -7.63 2.92 18.30
C THR A 30 -6.62 4.03 18.55
N ASP A 31 -5.36 3.67 18.83
CA ASP A 31 -4.26 4.61 18.90
C ASP A 31 -4.19 5.43 17.61
N VAL A 32 -4.03 6.74 17.76
CA VAL A 32 -4.06 7.69 16.65
C VAL A 32 -2.96 7.37 15.63
N GLU A 33 -1.77 6.98 16.10
CA GLU A 33 -0.64 6.67 15.23
C GLU A 33 -0.91 5.38 14.41
N VAL A 34 -1.55 4.38 15.03
CA VAL A 34 -1.98 3.15 14.33
C VAL A 34 -3.04 3.47 13.29
N THR A 35 -4.01 4.33 13.63
CA THR A 35 -5.09 4.74 12.73
C THR A 35 -4.56 5.55 11.54
N GLU A 36 -3.64 6.48 11.77
CA GLU A 36 -3.02 7.27 10.71
C GLU A 36 -2.17 6.40 9.78
N LEU A 37 -1.35 5.51 10.34
CA LEU A 37 -0.47 4.64 9.56
C LEU A 37 -1.25 3.58 8.77
N SER A 38 -2.33 3.05 9.33
CA SER A 38 -3.24 2.14 8.61
C SER A 38 -3.97 2.86 7.48
N GLY A 39 -4.48 4.08 7.71
CA GLY A 39 -5.09 4.90 6.67
C GLY A 39 -4.11 5.25 5.54
N TYR A 40 -2.83 5.48 5.87
CA TYR A 40 -1.79 5.68 4.85
C TYR A 40 -1.55 4.41 4.02
N LEU A 41 -1.47 3.24 4.66
CA LEU A 41 -1.32 1.96 3.98
C LEU A 41 -2.47 1.69 3.00
N ASP A 42 -3.71 1.96 3.40
CA ASP A 42 -4.89 1.81 2.54
C ASP A 42 -4.80 2.70 1.30
N GLN A 43 -4.35 3.96 1.46
CA GLN A 43 -4.15 4.88 0.34
C GLN A 43 -3.09 4.37 -0.64
N LEU A 44 -1.98 3.81 -0.14
CA LEU A 44 -0.94 3.23 -0.98
C LEU A 44 -1.46 2.03 -1.78
N ILE A 45 -2.21 1.14 -1.13
CA ILE A 45 -2.81 -0.04 -1.78
C ILE A 45 -3.76 0.39 -2.90
N VAL A 46 -4.69 1.31 -2.62
CA VAL A 46 -5.64 1.82 -3.64
C VAL A 46 -4.88 2.43 -4.81
N LYS A 47 -3.85 3.25 -4.53
CA LYS A 47 -3.04 3.89 -5.58
C LYS A 47 -2.32 2.85 -6.44
N TYR A 48 -1.77 1.80 -5.81
CA TYR A 48 -1.11 0.69 -6.52
C TYR A 48 -2.11 -0.04 -7.42
N GLU A 49 -3.27 -0.42 -6.90
CA GLU A 49 -4.31 -1.14 -7.65
C GLU A 49 -4.81 -0.34 -8.85
N MET A 50 -5.04 0.96 -8.67
CA MET A 50 -5.43 1.87 -9.74
C MET A 50 -4.35 1.94 -10.83
N THR A 51 -3.09 2.03 -10.43
CA THR A 51 -1.95 2.12 -11.37
C THR A 51 -1.75 0.80 -12.12
N ASN A 52 -1.86 -0.33 -11.43
CA ASN A 52 -1.76 -1.66 -12.01
C ASN A 52 -2.91 -1.94 -12.99
N THR A 53 -4.13 -1.56 -12.63
CA THR A 53 -5.32 -1.72 -13.49
C THR A 53 -5.19 -0.87 -14.77
N ARG A 54 -4.71 0.37 -14.66
CA ARG A 54 -4.44 1.22 -15.82
C ARG A 54 -3.41 0.59 -16.75
N ARG A 55 -2.29 0.09 -16.21
CA ARG A 55 -1.27 -0.61 -17.00
C ARG A 55 -1.84 -1.80 -17.77
N LYS A 56 -2.61 -2.67 -17.10
CA LYS A 56 -3.27 -3.84 -17.74
C LYS A 56 -4.19 -3.44 -18.89
N LYS A 57 -4.90 -2.31 -18.78
CA LYS A 57 -5.77 -1.79 -19.85
C LYS A 57 -4.96 -1.29 -21.06
N THR A 58 -3.84 -0.62 -20.83
CA THR A 58 -2.95 -0.13 -21.90
C THR A 58 -2.26 -1.27 -22.64
N ASP A 59 -1.78 -2.29 -21.92
CA ASP A 59 -1.15 -3.48 -22.52
C ASP A 59 -2.13 -4.26 -23.41
N LYS A 60 -3.42 -4.31 -23.03
CA LYS A 60 -4.48 -4.94 -23.83
C LYS A 60 -4.83 -4.16 -25.11
N LEU A 61 -4.70 -2.83 -25.10
CA LEU A 61 -4.94 -1.97 -26.27
C LEU A 61 -3.75 -1.94 -27.24
N ALA A 62 -2.53 -2.09 -26.74
CA ALA A 62 -1.32 -2.13 -27.56
C ALA A 62 -1.09 -3.49 -28.26
N SER A 63 -1.90 -4.50 -27.95
CA SER A 63 -1.81 -5.86 -28.50
C SER A 63 -2.86 -6.16 -29.59
N VAL A 64 -3.51 -5.13 -30.15
CA VAL A 64 -4.54 -5.22 -31.21
C VAL A 64 -4.05 -4.53 -32.47
#